data_AF-A0A966SHP0-F1
#
_entry.id   AF-A0A966SHP0-F1
#
_cell.length_a   1.000
_cell.length_b   1.000
_cell.length_c   1.000
_cell.angle_alpha   90.00
_cell.angle_beta   90.00
_cell.angle_gamma   90.00
#
_symmetry.space_group_name_H-M   'P 1'
#
loop_
_entity.id
_entity.type
_entity.pdbx_description
1 polymer ?
#
loop_
_entity_poly.entity_id
_entity_poly.type
_entity_poly.pdbx_seq_one_letter_code
_entity_poly.pdbx_strand_id
1 'polypeptide(L)'
;MHWPAMWLLLALILGGVGCVHPPGAKDATTPPSGKSKSAPPKSAPGQTNSAPVIEPVSAFSGRVVLVNAPLKYIVVEGTLGRVPAADQMLNVYREGQKVGVVVVSSQSRGANFAADLTQGEVRVGDTVRSD
;
A
#
# COMPACT_ATOMS: atom_id res chain seq x y z
N MET A 1 -19.54 -28.67 -35.10
CA MET A 1 -20.16 -28.91 -33.79
C MET A 1 -20.69 -27.58 -33.26
N HIS A 2 -22.01 -27.51 -33.14
CA HIS A 2 -22.79 -26.37 -32.67
C HIS A 2 -22.92 -26.48 -31.14
N TRP A 3 -22.51 -25.44 -30.41
CA TRP A 3 -22.98 -25.23 -29.04
C TRP A 3 -23.22 -23.73 -28.78
N PRO A 4 -24.37 -23.18 -29.19
CA PRO A 4 -24.77 -21.82 -28.86
C PRO A 4 -26.03 -21.83 -27.99
N ALA A 5 -25.97 -22.28 -26.73
CA ALA A 5 -27.14 -22.23 -25.83
C ALA A 5 -26.78 -22.52 -24.36
N MET A 6 -26.03 -21.64 -23.71
CA MET A 6 -26.00 -21.53 -22.23
C MET A 6 -25.11 -20.30 -21.91
N TRP A 7 -25.60 -19.07 -21.84
CA TRP A 7 -25.98 -18.42 -20.58
C TRP A 7 -26.47 -16.99 -20.92
N LEU A 8 -27.52 -16.90 -21.73
CA LEU A 8 -28.27 -15.67 -21.95
C LEU A 8 -29.33 -15.56 -20.84
N LEU A 9 -28.89 -15.29 -19.61
CA LEU A 9 -29.75 -14.94 -18.45
C LEU A 9 -28.88 -14.55 -17.23
N LEU A 10 -28.30 -13.35 -17.23
CA LEU A 10 -28.05 -12.60 -16.00
C LEU A 10 -27.93 -11.09 -16.30
N ALA A 11 -28.98 -10.53 -16.90
CA ALA A 11 -29.31 -9.12 -16.74
C ALA A 11 -30.14 -8.98 -15.45
N LEU A 12 -30.00 -7.84 -14.75
CA LEU A 12 -30.32 -7.56 -13.33
C LEU A 12 -29.18 -8.04 -12.41
N ILE A 13 -28.41 -7.16 -11.75
CA ILE A 13 -28.87 -6.15 -10.80
C ILE A 13 -28.01 -4.88 -10.90
N LEU A 14 -28.60 -3.78 -11.39
CA LEU A 14 -28.17 -2.42 -11.05
C LEU A 14 -28.86 -2.02 -9.74
N GLY A 15 -28.10 -1.61 -8.73
CA GLY A 15 -28.66 -0.90 -7.58
C GLY A 15 -27.75 -0.88 -6.36
N GLY A 16 -27.35 0.32 -5.94
CA GLY A 16 -26.87 0.58 -4.58
C GLY A 16 -25.52 1.29 -4.48
N VAL A 17 -25.51 2.59 -4.74
CA VAL A 17 -24.42 3.50 -4.34
C VAL A 17 -24.46 3.69 -2.82
N GLY A 18 -23.27 3.80 -2.20
CA GLY A 18 -23.05 4.04 -0.77
C GLY A 18 -23.59 5.41 -0.29
N CYS A 19 -23.42 5.88 0.94
CA CYS A 19 -22.69 5.46 2.14
C CYS A 19 -23.44 6.07 3.34
N VAL A 20 -23.45 5.37 4.47
CA VAL A 20 -23.80 5.90 5.80
C VAL A 20 -22.51 6.29 6.50
N HIS A 21 -22.43 7.47 7.11
CA HIS A 21 -21.87 7.71 8.46
C HIS A 21 -22.16 9.16 8.93
N PRO A 22 -22.46 9.37 10.22
CA PRO A 22 -22.82 10.66 10.81
C PRO A 22 -21.60 11.38 11.41
N PRO A 23 -21.72 12.68 11.70
CA PRO A 23 -21.03 13.27 12.83
C PRO A 23 -22.03 13.83 13.85
N GLY A 24 -21.96 13.28 15.07
CA GLY A 24 -22.45 13.94 16.27
C GLY A 24 -21.35 14.81 16.86
N ALA A 25 -21.63 16.08 17.09
CA ALA A 25 -20.95 16.89 18.09
C ALA A 25 -21.94 17.91 18.65
N LYS A 26 -21.94 17.97 19.99
CA LYS A 26 -22.96 18.50 20.88
C LYS A 26 -22.94 20.03 20.96
N ASP A 27 -24.11 20.57 21.27
CA ASP A 27 -24.37 21.96 21.70
C ASP A 27 -23.55 22.37 22.94
N ALA A 28 -23.16 23.65 23.02
CA ALA A 28 -23.32 24.49 24.23
C ALA A 28 -22.82 25.94 24.03
N THR A 29 -23.78 26.84 23.84
CA THR A 29 -23.96 28.22 24.36
C THR A 29 -23.08 28.70 25.54
N THR A 30 -22.28 29.79 25.29
CA THR A 30 -22.08 31.12 25.99
C THR A 30 -21.94 31.24 27.56
N PRO A 31 -21.43 32.36 28.20
CA PRO A 31 -20.82 33.63 27.76
C PRO A 31 -19.61 34.14 28.66
N PRO A 32 -19.31 35.46 28.92
CA PRO A 32 -17.99 36.08 28.69
C PRO A 32 -17.25 36.58 29.97
N SER A 33 -16.07 37.18 29.77
CA SER A 33 -15.41 38.24 30.58
C SER A 33 -14.00 37.91 31.07
N GLY A 34 -13.06 38.80 30.75
CA GLY A 34 -11.68 38.74 31.23
C GLY A 34 -10.72 39.63 30.43
N LYS A 35 -10.88 40.96 30.54
CA LYS A 35 -9.83 41.92 30.12
C LYS A 35 -8.61 41.74 31.03
N SER A 36 -7.40 41.63 30.47
CA SER A 36 -6.28 42.48 30.91
C SER A 36 -5.10 42.44 29.94
N LYS A 37 -4.48 43.61 29.77
CA LYS A 37 -3.36 43.95 28.90
C LYS A 37 -2.05 43.36 29.42
N SER A 38 -1.18 42.86 28.54
CA SER A 38 0.25 43.19 28.56
C SER A 38 0.89 42.93 27.18
N ALA A 39 1.81 43.80 26.81
CA ALA A 39 2.43 43.89 25.48
C ALA A 39 3.36 42.71 25.17
N PRO A 40 3.56 42.36 23.88
CA PRO A 40 4.47 41.27 23.50
C PRO A 40 5.94 41.71 23.64
N PRO A 41 6.82 40.96 24.32
CA PRO A 41 8.23 41.04 24.02
C PRO A 41 8.44 40.48 22.61
N LYS A 42 9.08 41.28 21.77
CA LYS A 42 9.48 40.93 20.40
C LYS A 42 10.55 39.82 20.47
N SER A 43 10.12 38.57 20.56
CA SER A 43 11.00 37.43 20.36
C SER A 43 11.36 37.39 18.88
N ALA A 44 12.65 37.59 18.59
CA ALA A 44 13.22 37.39 17.27
C ALA A 44 12.84 35.99 16.73
N PRO A 45 12.69 35.81 15.40
CA PRO A 45 12.51 34.48 14.84
C PRO A 45 13.78 33.67 15.14
N GLY A 46 13.73 32.87 16.20
CA GLY A 46 14.71 31.83 16.43
C GLY A 46 14.60 30.88 15.26
N GLN A 47 15.59 30.94 14.36
CA GLN A 47 15.80 29.92 13.36
C GLN A 47 16.01 28.61 14.13
N THR A 48 14.95 27.81 14.24
CA THR A 48 15.07 26.42 14.65
C THR A 48 15.86 25.73 13.56
N ASN A 49 17.18 25.66 13.77
CA ASN A 49 18.09 24.90 12.94
C ASN A 49 17.81 23.42 13.24
N SER A 50 16.69 22.92 12.72
CA SER A 50 16.31 21.52 12.83
C SER A 50 17.34 20.72 12.04
N ALA A 51 18.27 20.11 12.75
CA ALA A 51 19.26 19.23 12.14
C ALA A 51 18.53 18.16 11.30
N PRO A 52 19.04 17.80 10.11
CA PRO A 52 18.44 16.74 9.31
C PRO A 52 18.39 15.44 10.12
N VAL A 53 17.18 14.91 10.33
CA VAL A 53 17.02 13.56 10.89
C VAL A 53 17.36 12.57 9.79
N ILE A 54 18.47 11.84 9.96
CA ILE A 54 18.88 10.78 9.04
C ILE A 54 18.26 9.48 9.55
N GLU A 55 17.16 9.06 8.93
CA GLU A 55 16.55 7.75 9.18
C GLU A 55 17.05 6.72 8.15
N PRO A 56 17.53 5.54 8.59
CA PRO A 56 17.87 4.47 7.67
C PRO A 56 16.64 3.98 6.91
N VAL A 57 16.68 4.04 5.57
CA VAL A 57 15.65 3.39 4.74
C VAL A 57 15.88 1.88 4.74
N SER A 58 14.97 1.13 5.35
CA SER A 58 14.98 -0.33 5.31
C SER A 58 14.35 -0.82 4.00
N ALA A 59 15.12 -0.83 2.91
CA ALA A 59 14.64 -1.36 1.63
C ALA A 59 14.56 -2.89 1.67
N PHE A 60 13.42 -3.44 1.26
CA PHE A 60 13.26 -4.88 1.06
C PHE A 60 13.84 -5.30 -0.30
N SER A 61 14.45 -6.49 -0.36
CA SER A 61 14.75 -7.16 -1.62
C SER A 61 14.56 -8.67 -1.51
N GLY A 62 14.15 -9.31 -2.60
CA GLY A 62 14.00 -10.76 -2.70
C GLY A 62 14.10 -11.27 -4.13
N ARG A 63 13.92 -12.57 -4.31
CA ARG A 63 13.92 -13.25 -5.61
C ARG A 63 12.64 -14.03 -5.83
N VAL A 64 12.12 -14.00 -7.05
CA VAL A 64 10.97 -14.84 -7.44
C VAL A 64 11.42 -16.29 -7.55
N VAL A 65 10.80 -17.18 -6.78
CA VAL A 65 11.12 -18.62 -6.74
C VAL A 65 10.04 -19.49 -7.38
N LEU A 66 8.82 -18.97 -7.52
CA LEU A 66 7.72 -19.64 -8.22
C LEU A 66 6.82 -18.62 -8.90
N VAL A 67 6.29 -18.99 -10.07
CA VAL A 67 5.32 -18.20 -10.82
C VAL A 67 4.13 -19.07 -11.22
N ASN A 68 2.93 -18.61 -10.91
CA ASN A 68 1.67 -19.12 -11.44
C ASN A 68 1.01 -18.02 -12.28
N ALA A 69 1.37 -17.97 -13.57
CA ALA A 69 0.90 -16.94 -14.48
C ALA A 69 -0.62 -16.95 -14.72
N PRO A 70 -1.31 -18.11 -14.84
CA PRO A 70 -2.77 -18.16 -14.94
C PRO A 70 -3.50 -17.50 -13.76
N LEU A 71 -3.00 -17.71 -12.54
CA LEU A 71 -3.60 -17.12 -11.33
C LEU A 71 -3.03 -15.73 -10.99
N LYS A 72 -2.09 -15.21 -11.79
CA LYS A 72 -1.38 -13.95 -11.52
C LYS A 72 -0.82 -13.92 -10.10
N TYR A 73 -0.13 -15.00 -9.74
CA TYR A 73 0.41 -15.19 -8.40
C TYR A 73 1.87 -15.61 -8.47
N ILE A 74 2.68 -15.12 -7.55
CA ILE A 74 4.09 -15.51 -7.42
C ILE A 74 4.44 -15.85 -5.97
N VAL A 75 5.52 -16.60 -5.80
CA VAL A 75 6.19 -16.74 -4.50
C VAL A 75 7.57 -16.10 -4.59
N VAL A 76 7.87 -15.30 -3.59
CA VAL A 76 9.13 -14.58 -3.45
C VAL A 76 9.86 -15.08 -2.22
N GLU A 77 11.14 -15.37 -2.35
CA GLU A 77 12.04 -15.60 -1.23
C GLU A 77 12.72 -14.28 -0.87
N GLY A 78 12.50 -13.80 0.34
CA GLY A 78 13.08 -12.58 0.86
C GLY A 78 14.56 -12.74 1.20
N THR A 79 15.36 -11.75 0.82
CA THR A 79 16.77 -11.70 1.18
C THR A 79 16.88 -11.45 2.69
N LEU A 80 17.86 -12.10 3.34
CA LEU A 80 18.06 -12.03 4.79
C LEU A 80 16.85 -12.51 5.60
N GLY A 81 16.00 -13.35 5.02
CA GLY A 81 14.82 -13.91 5.69
C GLY A 81 13.73 -12.88 6.03
N ARG A 82 13.78 -11.68 5.42
CA ARG A 82 12.76 -10.64 5.66
C ARG A 82 11.51 -10.92 4.84
N VAL A 83 10.35 -10.63 5.43
CA VAL A 83 9.05 -10.65 4.75
C VAL A 83 8.45 -9.24 4.83
N PRO A 84 8.04 -8.63 3.70
CA PRO A 84 7.35 -7.35 3.67
C PRO A 84 6.00 -7.39 4.38
N ALA A 85 5.42 -6.23 4.67
CA ALA A 85 4.05 -6.16 5.17
C ALA A 85 3.05 -6.62 4.10
N ALA A 86 1.93 -7.21 4.54
CA ALA A 86 0.80 -7.48 3.64
C ALA A 86 0.30 -6.17 3.00
N ASP A 87 -0.27 -6.29 1.80
CA ASP A 87 -0.76 -5.20 0.95
C ASP A 87 0.32 -4.21 0.49
N GLN A 88 1.59 -4.45 0.83
CA GLN A 88 2.70 -3.63 0.35
C GLN A 88 2.91 -3.87 -1.15
N MET A 89 3.02 -2.78 -1.91
CA MET A 89 3.33 -2.83 -3.33
C MET A 89 4.85 -2.90 -3.53
N LEU A 90 5.29 -3.81 -4.40
CA LEU A 90 6.69 -4.04 -4.72
C LEU A 90 6.92 -4.08 -6.23
N ASN A 91 8.09 -3.64 -6.65
CA ASN A 91 8.52 -3.66 -8.04
C ASN A 91 9.29 -4.94 -8.35
N VAL A 92 9.07 -5.50 -9.54
CA VAL A 92 9.79 -6.67 -10.03
C VAL A 92 10.68 -6.28 -11.19
N TYR A 93 11.93 -6.74 -11.15
CA TYR A 93 12.99 -6.41 -12.10
C TYR A 93 13.61 -7.65 -12.72
N ARG A 94 13.88 -7.57 -14.02
CA ARG A 94 14.71 -8.53 -14.76
C ARG A 94 15.90 -7.78 -15.33
N GLU A 95 17.12 -8.19 -14.97
CA GLU A 95 18.35 -7.56 -15.46
C GLU A 95 18.39 -6.03 -15.24
N GLY A 96 17.77 -5.56 -14.15
CA GLY A 96 17.69 -4.14 -13.80
C GLY A 96 16.54 -3.38 -14.46
N GLN A 97 15.81 -3.98 -15.41
CA GLN A 97 14.61 -3.38 -16.00
C GLN A 97 13.37 -3.78 -15.21
N LYS A 98 12.49 -2.81 -14.89
CA LYS A 98 11.19 -3.09 -14.27
C LYS A 98 10.31 -3.87 -15.25
N VAL A 99 9.92 -5.08 -14.87
CA VAL A 99 9.10 -5.98 -15.68
C VAL A 99 7.71 -6.21 -15.09
N GLY A 100 7.47 -5.78 -13.86
CA GLY A 100 6.16 -5.91 -13.23
C GLY A 100 6.02 -5.20 -11.89
N VAL A 101 4.82 -5.32 -11.35
CA VAL A 101 4.42 -4.82 -10.03
C VAL A 101 3.62 -5.92 -9.34
N VAL A 102 3.88 -6.12 -8.06
CA VAL A 102 3.19 -7.12 -7.24
C VAL A 102 2.70 -6.50 -5.95
N VAL A 103 1.63 -7.05 -5.38
CA VAL A 103 1.12 -6.70 -4.06
C VAL A 103 1.28 -7.90 -3.14
N VAL A 104 1.86 -7.68 -1.96
CA VAL A 104 2.16 -8.75 -1.01
C VAL A 104 0.88 -9.30 -0.41
N SER A 105 0.66 -10.60 -0.54
CA SER A 105 -0.49 -11.29 0.06
C SER A 105 -0.15 -11.69 1.50
N SER A 106 -1.15 -12.08 2.30
CA SER A 106 -0.95 -12.42 3.71
C SER A 106 -0.22 -13.75 3.96
N GLN A 107 -0.11 -14.61 2.95
CA GLN A 107 0.46 -15.94 3.09
C GLN A 107 1.99 -15.88 3.07
N SER A 108 2.62 -16.32 4.16
CA SER A 108 4.08 -16.44 4.25
C SER A 108 4.50 -17.69 5.03
N ARG A 109 5.73 -18.16 4.78
CA ARG A 109 6.38 -19.27 5.47
C ARG A 109 7.89 -19.06 5.45
N GLY A 110 8.48 -18.82 6.62
CA GLY A 110 9.91 -18.52 6.72
C GLY A 110 10.25 -17.26 5.93
N ALA A 111 11.21 -17.36 5.00
CA ALA A 111 11.58 -16.27 4.10
C ALA A 111 10.67 -16.14 2.88
N ASN A 112 9.76 -17.09 2.65
CA ASN A 112 8.92 -17.13 1.46
C ASN A 112 7.58 -16.44 1.72
N PHE A 113 7.12 -15.64 0.78
CA PHE A 113 5.79 -15.04 0.82
C PHE A 113 5.13 -15.01 -0.55
N ALA A 114 3.81 -14.98 -0.49
CA ALA A 114 2.90 -14.85 -1.60
C ALA A 114 2.79 -13.40 -2.08
N ALA A 115 2.67 -13.19 -3.39
CA ALA A 115 2.29 -11.90 -3.91
C ALA A 115 1.45 -12.02 -5.19
N ASP A 116 0.48 -11.14 -5.32
CA ASP A 116 -0.40 -11.04 -6.48
C ASP A 116 0.23 -10.12 -7.53
N LEU A 117 0.31 -10.59 -8.77
CA LEU A 117 0.86 -9.88 -9.91
C LEU A 117 -0.17 -8.92 -10.48
N THR A 118 0.03 -7.63 -10.24
CA THR A 118 -0.88 -6.57 -10.69
C THR A 118 -0.53 -6.05 -12.08
N GLN A 119 0.75 -6.08 -12.45
CA GLN A 119 1.23 -5.57 -13.74
C GLN A 119 2.41 -6.38 -14.28
N GLY A 120 2.45 -6.53 -15.60
CA GLY A 120 3.61 -7.07 -16.32
C GLY A 120 3.69 -8.59 -16.39
N GLU A 121 4.89 -9.09 -16.71
CA GLU A 121 5.17 -10.52 -16.88
C GLU A 121 6.45 -10.91 -16.14
N VAL A 122 6.24 -11.66 -15.05
CA VAL A 122 7.29 -12.08 -14.12
C VAL A 122 7.73 -13.51 -14.40
N ARG A 123 9.01 -13.79 -14.19
CA ARG A 123 9.63 -15.10 -14.32
C ARG A 123 10.37 -15.48 -13.04
N VAL A 124 10.57 -16.78 -12.85
CA VAL A 124 11.45 -17.30 -11.79
C VAL A 124 12.85 -16.71 -12.01
N GLY A 125 13.46 -16.25 -10.93
CA GLY A 125 14.77 -15.59 -10.95
C GLY A 125 14.72 -14.06 -11.00
N ASP A 126 13.58 -13.45 -11.34
CA ASP A 126 13.42 -11.99 -11.29
C ASP A 126 13.60 -11.46 -9.85
N THR A 127 14.05 -10.21 -9.72
CA THR A 127 14.34 -9.56 -8.43
C THR A 127 13.17 -8.70 -7.98
N VAL A 128 12.79 -8.77 -6.71
CA VAL A 128 11.71 -7.97 -6.12
C VAL A 128 12.30 -6.92 -5.18
N ARG A 129 11.81 -5.68 -5.21
CA ARG A 129 12.29 -4.55 -4.38
C ARG A 129 11.16 -3.61 -3.96
N SER A 130 11.38 -2.87 -2.87
CA SER A 130 10.44 -1.86 -2.33
C SER A 130 10.78 -0.42 -2.75
N ASP A 131 11.53 -0.25 -3.84
CA ASP A 131 12.10 1.03 -4.29
C ASP A 131 11.10 1.97 -4.98
#